data_AF-A0A7S2QJS0-F1
#
_entry.id   AF-A0A7S2QJS0-F1
#
_cell.length_a   1.000
_cell.length_b   1.000
_cell.length_c   1.000
_cell.angle_alpha   90.00
_cell.angle_beta   90.00
_cell.angle_gamma   90.00
#
_symmetry.space_group_name_H-M   'P 1'
#
loop_
_entity.id
_entity.type
_entity.pdbx_description
1 polymer ?
#
loop_
_entity_poly.entity_id
_entity_poly.type
_entity_poly.pdbx_seq_one_letter_code
_entity_poly.pdbx_strand_id
1 'polypeptide(L)'
;VLDWLRRALPFAEMAVGEQAVRAKLGAGADLLQSKRAKPGSDPSVRLKLASSLREIQQAAGTLFSRLSAKRYHGQWIAGERTLSVDLCCLMVEFQCGFLLREMQYRIASNLAARASDGRSVVKQMIMAAGKSAVLTPLLGLMLADTKKLVMVISPDALLPMSRDCLFGVLNSVLARRVFTFRWGRQQLDPIERIRAVSAQVASVKSTMVQAMAGRGVVITAPKDVKTFMLQH
;
A
#
# COMPACT_ATOMS: atom_id res chain seq x y z
N VAL A 1 -0.14 -27.93 -13.98
CA VAL A 1 0.00 -26.62 -13.30
C VAL A 1 0.84 -25.63 -14.12
N LEU A 2 2.10 -25.94 -14.45
CA LEU A 2 2.93 -25.08 -15.34
C LEU A 2 2.31 -24.88 -16.74
N ASP A 3 1.69 -25.92 -17.28
CA ASP A 3 1.00 -25.85 -18.57
C ASP A 3 -0.34 -25.08 -18.54
N TRP A 4 -0.94 -24.96 -17.34
CA TRP A 4 -2.10 -24.11 -17.10
C TRP A 4 -1.67 -22.66 -16.87
N LEU A 5 -0.58 -22.43 -16.13
CA LEU A 5 0.03 -21.11 -15.91
C LEU A 5 0.45 -20.45 -17.24
N ARG A 6 0.97 -21.23 -18.20
CA ARG A 6 1.31 -20.74 -19.55
C ARG A 6 0.09 -20.36 -20.40
N ARG A 7 -1.08 -20.95 -20.14
CA ARG A 7 -2.31 -20.71 -20.92
C ARG A 7 -3.21 -19.64 -20.30
N ALA A 8 -3.11 -19.40 -19.00
CA ALA A 8 -4.05 -18.55 -18.25
C ALA A 8 -3.61 -17.09 -18.08
N LEU A 9 -2.33 -16.73 -18.29
CA LEU A 9 -1.81 -15.39 -18.02
C LEU A 9 -0.81 -14.94 -19.10
N PRO A 10 -1.17 -14.00 -19.98
CA PRO A 10 -0.25 -13.44 -20.96
C PRO A 10 0.30 -12.10 -20.46
N PHE A 11 1.20 -12.02 -19.47
CA PHE A 11 2.01 -10.80 -19.21
C PHE A 11 3.25 -11.08 -18.33
N ALA A 12 4.28 -10.25 -18.54
CA ALA A 12 5.71 -10.48 -18.28
C ALA A 12 6.24 -10.18 -16.86
N GLU A 13 5.40 -9.97 -15.86
CA GLU A 13 5.86 -9.77 -14.46
C GLU A 13 6.11 -11.07 -13.69
N MET A 14 6.38 -12.15 -14.43
CA MET A 14 6.79 -13.42 -13.82
C MET A 14 8.16 -13.32 -13.14
N ALA A 15 9.10 -12.47 -13.56
CA ALA A 15 10.51 -12.62 -13.17
C ALA A 15 10.80 -12.72 -11.65
N VAL A 16 10.16 -11.91 -10.79
CA VAL A 16 10.46 -11.87 -9.34
C VAL A 16 9.73 -12.98 -8.57
N GLY A 17 8.45 -13.21 -8.88
CA GLY A 17 7.66 -14.31 -8.32
C GLY A 17 8.12 -15.67 -8.85
N GLU A 18 8.51 -15.73 -10.11
CA GLU A 18 9.10 -16.89 -10.78
C GLU A 18 10.50 -17.16 -10.24
N GLN A 19 11.32 -16.16 -9.89
CA GLN A 19 12.59 -16.41 -9.19
C GLN A 19 12.37 -17.00 -7.80
N ALA A 20 11.40 -16.52 -7.01
CA ALA A 20 11.10 -17.08 -5.70
C ALA A 20 10.50 -18.50 -5.79
N VAL A 21 9.62 -18.72 -6.76
CA VAL A 21 9.02 -20.04 -7.05
C VAL A 21 10.06 -20.98 -7.67
N ARG A 22 10.94 -20.52 -8.57
CA ARG A 22 12.06 -21.28 -9.14
C ARG A 22 13.17 -21.54 -8.14
N ALA A 23 13.43 -20.66 -7.18
CA ALA A 23 14.37 -20.94 -6.09
C ALA A 23 13.84 -22.05 -5.18
N LYS A 24 12.54 -22.02 -4.85
CA LYS A 24 11.89 -23.08 -4.07
C LYS A 24 11.71 -24.39 -4.86
N LEU A 25 11.36 -24.32 -6.13
CA LEU A 25 11.27 -25.49 -7.02
C LEU A 25 12.66 -26.03 -7.40
N GLY A 26 13.67 -25.18 -7.51
CA GLY A 26 15.07 -25.52 -7.76
C GLY A 26 15.68 -26.25 -6.57
N ALA A 27 15.46 -25.76 -5.36
CA ALA A 27 15.80 -26.50 -4.14
C ALA A 27 15.09 -27.87 -4.08
N GLY A 28 13.83 -27.94 -4.53
CA GLY A 28 13.10 -29.20 -4.67
C GLY A 28 13.66 -30.11 -5.79
N ALA A 29 14.14 -29.54 -6.90
CA ALA A 29 14.70 -30.24 -8.03
C ALA A 29 16.10 -30.78 -7.75
N ASP A 30 16.96 -30.04 -7.02
CA ASP A 30 18.28 -30.49 -6.57
C ASP A 30 18.15 -31.67 -5.58
N LEU A 31 17.10 -31.66 -4.75
CA LEU A 31 16.70 -32.78 -3.89
C LEU A 31 16.15 -33.99 -4.67
N LEU A 32 15.52 -33.77 -5.82
CA LEU A 32 15.04 -34.84 -6.71
C LEU A 32 16.18 -35.41 -7.59
N GLN A 33 17.15 -34.58 -7.99
CA GLN A 33 18.33 -35.01 -8.74
C GLN A 33 19.31 -35.82 -7.89
N SER A 34 19.48 -35.46 -6.60
CA SER A 34 20.25 -36.29 -5.65
C SER A 34 19.63 -37.69 -5.44
N LYS A 35 18.36 -37.91 -5.84
CA LYS A 35 17.65 -39.20 -5.78
C LYS A 35 17.73 -40.05 -7.04
N ARG A 36 18.50 -39.68 -8.07
CA ARG A 36 18.95 -40.67 -9.07
C ARG A 36 19.94 -41.69 -8.50
N ALA A 37 20.39 -41.52 -7.25
CA ALA A 37 21.19 -42.50 -6.52
C ALA A 37 20.33 -43.37 -5.58
N LYS A 38 20.11 -44.62 -6.02
CA LYS A 38 19.76 -45.88 -5.31
C LYS A 38 18.59 -45.95 -4.28
N PRO A 39 17.84 -47.07 -4.26
CA PRO A 39 16.72 -47.30 -3.35
C PRO A 39 17.25 -47.70 -1.96
N GLY A 40 17.55 -46.70 -1.14
CA GLY A 40 18.00 -46.89 0.25
C GLY A 40 17.94 -45.61 1.08
N SER A 41 17.01 -44.69 0.76
CA SER A 41 16.98 -43.36 1.36
C SER A 41 16.60 -43.42 2.85
N ASP A 42 17.54 -42.99 3.69
CA ASP A 42 17.40 -42.70 5.12
C ASP A 42 16.00 -42.13 5.48
N PRO A 43 15.28 -42.68 6.49
CA PRO A 43 13.97 -42.19 6.93
C PRO A 43 13.93 -40.68 7.17
N SER A 44 15.04 -40.07 7.57
CA SER A 44 15.17 -38.62 7.76
C SER A 44 14.92 -37.82 6.47
N VAL A 45 15.38 -38.32 5.31
CA VAL A 45 15.22 -37.69 3.99
C VAL A 45 13.78 -37.81 3.50
N ARG A 46 13.11 -38.93 3.79
CA ARG A 46 11.69 -39.12 3.45
C ARG A 46 10.79 -38.17 4.23
N LEU A 47 11.07 -37.98 5.52
CA LEU A 47 10.38 -37.01 6.37
C LEU A 47 10.56 -35.57 5.86
N LYS A 48 11.78 -35.16 5.51
CA LYS A 48 12.08 -33.83 4.95
C LYS A 48 11.40 -33.58 3.60
N LEU A 49 11.34 -34.59 2.73
CA LEU A 49 10.66 -34.48 1.45
C LEU A 49 9.14 -34.37 1.64
N ALA A 50 8.56 -35.17 2.54
CA ALA A 50 7.14 -35.13 2.86
C ALA A 50 6.72 -33.79 3.48
N SER A 51 7.53 -33.20 4.36
CA SER A 51 7.26 -31.86 4.92
C SER A 51 7.33 -30.78 3.83
N SER A 52 8.36 -30.80 2.98
CA SER A 52 8.52 -29.82 1.89
C SER A 52 7.37 -29.90 0.87
N LEU A 53 6.89 -31.11 0.56
CA LEU A 53 5.73 -31.29 -0.32
C LEU A 53 4.45 -30.70 0.29
N ARG A 54 4.23 -30.87 1.60
CA ARG A 54 3.09 -30.25 2.30
C ARG A 54 3.17 -28.74 2.26
N GLU A 55 4.35 -28.16 2.48
CA GLU A 55 4.56 -26.70 2.38
C GLU A 55 4.24 -26.17 0.98
N ILE A 56 4.71 -26.85 -0.08
CA ILE A 56 4.40 -26.47 -1.47
C ILE A 56 2.89 -26.56 -1.73
N GLN A 57 2.23 -27.63 -1.25
CA GLN A 57 0.78 -27.78 -1.41
C GLN A 57 0.00 -26.67 -0.70
N GLN A 58 0.40 -26.30 0.52
CA GLN A 58 -0.22 -25.19 1.26
C GLN A 58 0.00 -23.84 0.56
N ALA A 59 1.21 -23.60 0.07
CA ALA A 59 1.53 -22.39 -0.69
C ALA A 59 0.72 -22.31 -2.00
N ALA A 60 0.63 -23.42 -2.74
CA ALA A 60 -0.15 -23.51 -3.96
C ALA A 60 -1.66 -23.30 -3.71
N GLY A 61 -2.21 -23.88 -2.65
CA GLY A 61 -3.60 -23.66 -2.23
C GLY A 61 -3.88 -22.19 -1.89
N THR A 62 -2.95 -21.55 -1.17
CA THR A 62 -3.05 -20.12 -0.83
C THR A 62 -2.96 -19.22 -2.08
N LEU A 63 -2.08 -19.57 -3.02
CA LEU A 63 -1.98 -18.85 -4.29
C LEU A 63 -3.26 -19.02 -5.12
N PHE A 64 -3.78 -20.24 -5.21
CA PHE A 64 -5.00 -20.52 -5.96
C PHE A 64 -6.19 -19.75 -5.40
N SER A 65 -6.35 -19.71 -4.07
CA SER A 65 -7.44 -18.93 -3.45
C SER A 65 -7.31 -17.43 -3.74
N ARG A 66 -6.08 -16.90 -3.77
CA ARG A 66 -5.82 -15.49 -4.13
C ARG A 66 -6.05 -15.16 -5.60
N LEU A 67 -5.72 -16.08 -6.50
CA LEU A 67 -5.93 -15.91 -7.94
C LEU A 67 -7.41 -16.03 -8.32
N SER A 68 -8.14 -16.92 -7.66
CA SER A 68 -9.58 -17.14 -7.88
C SER A 68 -10.48 -16.15 -7.15
N ALA A 69 -9.96 -15.42 -6.16
CA ALA A 69 -10.73 -14.44 -5.41
C ALA A 69 -11.22 -13.29 -6.29
N LYS A 70 -12.47 -12.86 -6.03
CA LYS A 70 -13.11 -11.75 -6.71
C LYS A 70 -12.44 -10.42 -6.35
N ARG A 71 -12.04 -9.66 -7.38
CA ARG A 71 -11.57 -8.27 -7.23
C ARG A 71 -12.71 -7.31 -7.54
N TYR A 72 -13.09 -6.50 -6.56
CA TYR A 72 -14.19 -5.53 -6.68
C TYR A 72 -13.82 -4.27 -7.49
N HIS A 73 -12.53 -4.01 -7.63
CA HIS A 73 -11.96 -2.87 -8.33
C HIS A 73 -11.55 -3.19 -9.79
N GLY A 74 -12.04 -4.33 -10.33
CA GLY A 74 -11.81 -4.76 -11.70
C GLY A 74 -13.14 -4.99 -12.44
N GLN A 75 -13.25 -4.51 -13.67
CA GLN A 75 -14.42 -4.68 -14.52
C GLN A 75 -14.00 -5.18 -15.91
N TRP A 76 -14.68 -6.21 -16.40
CA TRP A 76 -14.51 -6.68 -17.77
C TRP A 76 -15.17 -5.69 -18.74
N ILE A 77 -14.42 -5.26 -19.74
CA ILE A 77 -14.94 -4.38 -20.79
C ILE A 77 -15.76 -5.25 -21.75
N ALA A 78 -17.04 -4.94 -21.90
CA ALA A 78 -17.94 -5.71 -22.75
C ALA A 78 -17.44 -5.71 -24.21
N GLY A 79 -17.36 -6.89 -24.82
CA GLY A 79 -16.88 -7.05 -26.20
C GLY A 79 -15.37 -7.23 -26.35
N GLU A 80 -14.59 -7.09 -25.28
CA GLU A 80 -13.14 -7.28 -25.30
C GLU A 80 -12.68 -8.32 -24.26
N ARG A 81 -11.52 -8.93 -24.48
CA ARG A 81 -10.83 -9.74 -23.45
C ARG A 81 -10.01 -8.87 -22.49
N THR A 82 -10.40 -7.61 -22.33
CA THR A 82 -9.67 -6.60 -21.56
C THR A 82 -10.31 -6.42 -20.19
N LEU A 83 -9.49 -6.50 -19.13
CA LEU A 83 -9.89 -6.23 -17.76
C LEU A 83 -9.41 -4.82 -17.36
N SER A 84 -10.34 -3.91 -17.08
CA SER A 84 -10.01 -2.61 -16.50
C SER A 84 -9.86 -2.74 -14.99
N VAL A 85 -8.74 -2.30 -14.44
CA VAL A 85 -8.41 -2.42 -13.02
C VAL A 85 -7.98 -1.07 -12.45
N ASP A 86 -8.50 -0.71 -11.28
CA ASP A 86 -8.01 0.46 -10.55
C ASP A 86 -6.60 0.17 -10.01
N LEU A 87 -5.61 0.83 -10.62
CA LEU A 87 -4.20 0.67 -10.24
C LEU A 87 -3.94 1.07 -8.78
N CYS A 88 -4.62 2.07 -8.22
CA CYS A 88 -4.41 2.46 -6.82
C CYS A 88 -4.82 1.31 -5.87
N CYS A 89 -5.93 0.64 -6.17
CA CYS A 89 -6.38 -0.52 -5.41
C CYS A 89 -5.37 -1.68 -5.52
N LEU A 90 -4.92 -1.99 -6.73
CA LEU A 90 -3.97 -3.07 -6.99
C LEU A 90 -2.63 -2.84 -6.26
N MET A 91 -2.15 -1.60 -6.24
CA MET A 91 -0.90 -1.26 -5.56
C MET A 91 -0.99 -1.41 -4.04
N VAL A 92 -2.14 -1.05 -3.45
CA VAL A 92 -2.37 -1.28 -2.03
C VAL A 92 -2.43 -2.77 -1.72
N GLU A 93 -3.12 -3.58 -2.55
CA GLU A 93 -3.16 -5.04 -2.36
C GLU A 93 -1.77 -5.66 -2.44
N PHE A 94 -0.96 -5.23 -3.41
CA PHE A 94 0.41 -5.68 -3.58
C PHE A 94 1.25 -5.34 -2.34
N GLN A 95 1.20 -4.09 -1.90
CA GLN A 95 2.06 -3.62 -0.81
C GLN A 95 1.63 -4.14 0.56
N CYS A 96 0.33 -4.29 0.81
CA CYS A 96 -0.19 -4.84 2.04
C CYS A 96 -0.17 -6.38 2.08
N GLY A 97 -0.01 -7.04 0.93
CA GLY A 97 0.05 -8.49 0.82
C GLY A 97 -1.28 -9.19 1.08
N PHE A 98 -2.41 -8.51 0.95
CA PHE A 98 -3.76 -9.08 1.05
C PHE A 98 -4.72 -8.41 0.07
N LEU A 99 -5.85 -9.07 -0.23
CA LEU A 99 -6.89 -8.54 -1.11
C LEU A 99 -7.80 -7.55 -0.36
N LEU A 100 -8.16 -6.45 -1.03
CA LEU A 100 -9.06 -5.45 -0.49
C LEU A 100 -10.46 -6.04 -0.33
N ARG A 101 -11.06 -5.79 0.83
CA ARG A 101 -12.45 -6.16 1.10
C ARG A 101 -13.38 -5.28 0.27
N GLU A 102 -14.53 -5.81 -0.14
CA GLU A 102 -15.54 -5.04 -0.89
C GLU A 102 -15.87 -3.70 -0.21
N MET A 103 -16.09 -3.75 1.11
CA MET A 103 -16.44 -2.56 1.89
C MET A 103 -15.33 -1.50 1.90
N GLN A 104 -14.06 -1.91 1.89
CA GLN A 104 -12.94 -0.96 1.82
C GLN A 104 -12.93 -0.26 0.47
N TYR A 105 -13.08 -1.02 -0.64
CA TYR A 105 -13.18 -0.46 -1.98
C TYR A 105 -14.39 0.49 -2.12
N ARG A 106 -15.57 0.05 -1.70
CA ARG A 106 -16.80 0.85 -1.79
C ARG A 106 -16.71 2.16 -1.01
N ILE A 107 -16.12 2.13 0.19
CA ILE A 107 -15.90 3.35 1.00
C ILE A 107 -14.89 4.27 0.32
N ALA A 108 -13.74 3.75 -0.12
CA ALA A 108 -12.71 4.55 -0.77
C ALA A 108 -13.21 5.19 -2.06
N SER A 109 -13.83 4.42 -2.94
CA SER A 109 -14.43 4.91 -4.19
C SER A 109 -15.50 5.96 -3.93
N ASN A 110 -16.39 5.75 -2.95
CA ASN A 110 -17.40 6.73 -2.58
C ASN A 110 -16.79 8.04 -2.06
N LEU A 111 -15.79 7.96 -1.17
CA LEU A 111 -15.11 9.13 -0.63
C LEU A 111 -14.34 9.88 -1.73
N ALA A 112 -13.65 9.16 -2.62
CA ALA A 112 -12.90 9.76 -3.72
C ALA A 112 -13.82 10.50 -4.72
N ALA A 113 -14.95 9.89 -5.08
CA ALA A 113 -15.97 10.52 -5.92
C ALA A 113 -16.53 11.79 -5.25
N ARG A 114 -16.89 11.72 -3.97
CA ARG A 114 -17.47 12.85 -3.23
C ARG A 114 -16.47 13.99 -3.03
N ALA A 115 -15.20 13.67 -2.79
CA ALA A 115 -14.13 14.65 -2.74
C ALA A 115 -13.92 15.35 -4.10
N SER A 116 -14.10 14.62 -5.21
CA SER A 116 -14.04 15.19 -6.56
C SER A 116 -15.20 16.17 -6.81
N ASP A 117 -16.37 15.90 -6.23
CA ASP A 117 -17.55 16.78 -6.26
C ASP A 117 -17.48 17.93 -5.23
N GLY A 118 -16.39 18.05 -4.46
CA GLY A 118 -16.26 19.05 -3.39
C GLY A 118 -17.20 18.83 -2.19
N ARG A 119 -17.69 17.60 -2.00
CA ARG A 119 -18.62 17.25 -0.91
C ARG A 119 -17.90 16.57 0.26
N SER A 120 -18.16 17.07 1.46
CA SER A 120 -17.71 16.44 2.69
C SER A 120 -18.53 15.20 3.03
N VAL A 121 -17.87 14.17 3.54
CA VAL A 121 -18.50 12.90 3.93
C VAL A 121 -17.86 12.38 5.21
N VAL A 122 -18.70 11.89 6.11
CA VAL A 122 -18.28 11.18 7.32
C VAL A 122 -18.68 9.71 7.18
N LYS A 123 -17.76 8.81 7.54
CA LYS A 123 -18.02 7.36 7.58
C LYS A 123 -17.57 6.78 8.89
N GLN A 124 -18.51 6.23 9.65
CA GLN A 124 -18.20 5.39 10.80
C GLN A 124 -17.82 4.00 10.33
N MET A 125 -16.71 3.50 10.84
CA MET A 125 -16.26 2.13 10.58
C MET A 125 -15.96 1.43 11.89
N ILE A 126 -16.06 0.10 11.88
CA ILE A 126 -15.65 -0.72 13.01
C ILE A 126 -14.14 -0.57 13.29
N MET A 127 -13.74 -0.82 14.53
CA MET A 127 -12.32 -0.90 14.88
C MET A 127 -11.67 -2.06 14.12
N ALA A 128 -10.37 -1.93 13.79
CA ALA A 128 -9.63 -2.88 12.95
C ALA A 128 -10.14 -3.08 11.50
N ALA A 129 -11.05 -2.23 10.99
CA ALA A 129 -11.48 -2.28 9.58
C ALA A 129 -10.41 -1.87 8.54
N GLY A 130 -9.21 -1.48 9.01
CA GLY A 130 -8.15 -0.96 8.14
C GLY A 130 -8.29 0.53 7.82
N LYS A 131 -8.86 1.35 8.71
CA LYS A 131 -8.99 2.81 8.54
C LYS A 131 -7.64 3.46 8.20
N SER A 132 -6.72 3.49 9.17
CA SER A 132 -5.41 4.13 8.98
C SER A 132 -4.43 3.28 8.16
N ALA A 133 -4.57 1.95 8.22
CA ALA A 133 -3.62 1.03 7.58
C ALA A 133 -3.90 0.77 6.09
N VAL A 134 -5.13 0.98 5.62
CA VAL A 134 -5.55 0.61 4.26
C VAL A 134 -6.28 1.75 3.57
N LEU A 135 -7.35 2.27 4.17
CA LEU A 135 -8.17 3.31 3.54
C LEU A 135 -7.45 4.64 3.44
N THR A 136 -6.78 5.10 4.49
CA THR A 136 -6.07 6.38 4.46
C THR A 136 -4.97 6.39 3.39
N PRO A 137 -4.10 5.36 3.27
CA PRO A 137 -3.15 5.28 2.16
C PRO A 137 -3.80 5.15 0.80
N LEU A 138 -4.86 4.33 0.64
CA LEU A 138 -5.58 4.19 -0.62
C LEU A 138 -6.16 5.53 -1.09
N LEU A 139 -6.82 6.28 -0.19
CA LEU A 139 -7.33 7.62 -0.49
C LEU A 139 -6.20 8.60 -0.81
N GLY A 140 -5.06 8.50 -0.12
CA GLY A 140 -3.86 9.26 -0.46
C GLY A 140 -3.42 9.03 -1.91
N LEU A 141 -3.44 7.78 -2.38
CA LEU A 141 -3.09 7.45 -3.77
C LEU A 141 -4.12 7.95 -4.78
N MET A 142 -5.41 7.79 -4.47
CA MET A 142 -6.51 8.16 -5.36
C MET A 142 -6.68 9.68 -5.49
N LEU A 143 -6.44 10.43 -4.42
CA LEU A 143 -6.71 11.87 -4.35
C LEU A 143 -5.48 12.75 -4.58
N ALA A 144 -4.27 12.24 -4.29
CA ALA A 144 -3.06 13.04 -4.47
C ALA A 144 -2.70 13.13 -5.95
N ASP A 145 -2.87 14.33 -6.49
CA ASP A 145 -2.49 14.70 -7.85
C ASP A 145 -1.54 15.93 -7.80
N THR A 146 -1.22 16.51 -8.95
CA THR A 146 -0.33 17.68 -9.03
C THR A 146 -1.05 19.01 -8.82
N LYS A 147 -2.37 19.00 -8.62
CA LYS A 147 -3.23 20.19 -8.53
C LYS A 147 -3.84 20.38 -7.14
N LYS A 148 -3.98 19.30 -6.38
CA LYS A 148 -4.64 19.22 -5.08
C LYS A 148 -3.67 18.60 -4.08
N LEU A 149 -3.57 19.24 -2.92
CA LEU A 149 -2.83 18.70 -1.79
C LEU A 149 -3.75 17.81 -0.94
N VAL A 150 -3.30 16.59 -0.65
CA VAL A 150 -3.99 15.72 0.32
C VAL A 150 -3.34 15.87 1.68
N MET A 151 -4.14 16.27 2.66
CA MET A 151 -3.73 16.36 4.06
C MET A 151 -4.48 15.33 4.90
N VAL A 152 -3.73 14.53 5.66
CA VAL A 152 -4.24 13.58 6.65
C VAL A 152 -4.06 14.18 8.03
N ILE A 153 -5.17 14.34 8.75
CA ILE A 153 -5.15 14.85 10.12
C ILE A 153 -5.39 13.68 11.06
N SER A 154 -4.44 13.41 11.96
CA SER A 154 -4.51 12.34 12.95
C SER A 154 -4.25 12.91 14.34
N PRO A 155 -4.87 12.37 15.42
CA PRO A 155 -4.47 12.68 16.79
C PRO A 155 -2.96 12.49 16.98
N ASP A 156 -2.32 13.34 17.79
CA ASP A 156 -0.87 13.35 18.00
C ASP A 156 -0.30 11.99 18.40
N ALA A 157 -0.99 11.30 19.32
CA ALA A 157 -0.57 9.97 19.79
C ALA A 157 -0.55 8.91 18.67
N LEU A 158 -1.38 9.08 17.64
CA LEU A 158 -1.51 8.16 16.51
C LEU A 158 -0.74 8.64 15.27
N LEU A 159 -0.10 9.81 15.33
CA LEU A 159 0.57 10.41 14.18
C LEU A 159 1.77 9.59 13.71
N PRO A 160 2.67 9.07 14.59
CA PRO A 160 3.76 8.21 14.14
C PRO A 160 3.24 6.96 13.44
N MET A 161 2.30 6.25 14.05
CA MET A 161 1.68 5.05 13.47
C MET A 161 1.03 5.34 12.11
N SER A 162 0.23 6.41 12.02
CA SER A 162 -0.47 6.75 10.77
C SER A 162 0.51 7.17 9.67
N ARG A 163 1.61 7.84 10.04
CA ARG A 163 2.70 8.16 9.11
C ARG A 163 3.36 6.89 8.59
N ASP A 164 3.63 5.91 9.44
CA ASP A 164 4.28 4.66 9.03
C ASP A 164 3.39 3.84 8.09
N CYS A 165 2.07 3.80 8.37
CA CYS A 165 1.10 3.20 7.46
C CYS A 165 1.09 3.88 6.08
N LEU A 166 1.07 5.22 6.05
CA LEU A 166 1.15 5.98 4.80
C LEU A 166 2.48 5.70 4.08
N PHE A 167 3.60 5.80 4.80
CA PHE A 167 4.93 5.66 4.22
C PHE A 167 5.14 4.25 3.64
N GLY A 168 4.72 3.21 4.36
CA GLY A 168 4.83 1.82 3.90
C GLY A 168 4.08 1.55 2.59
N VAL A 169 2.99 2.28 2.33
CA VAL A 169 2.19 2.12 1.10
C VAL A 169 2.62 3.06 -0.02
N LEU A 170 2.82 4.34 0.27
CA LEU A 170 3.07 5.37 -0.74
C LEU A 170 4.53 5.39 -1.24
N ASN A 171 5.50 5.13 -0.37
CA ASN A 171 6.91 5.28 -0.71
C ASN A 171 7.51 4.03 -1.38
N SER A 172 7.03 2.85 -1.01
CA SER A 172 7.61 1.55 -1.41
C SER A 172 7.62 1.32 -2.92
N VAL A 173 6.53 1.63 -3.62
CA VAL A 173 6.40 1.36 -5.06
C VAL A 173 6.28 2.63 -5.90
N LEU A 174 5.63 3.68 -5.39
CA LEU A 174 5.37 4.92 -6.16
C LEU A 174 6.37 6.05 -5.89
N ALA A 175 7.30 5.86 -4.95
CA ALA A 175 8.19 6.91 -4.48
C ALA A 175 7.46 8.22 -4.09
N ARG A 176 6.18 8.13 -3.71
CA ARG A 176 5.39 9.27 -3.25
C ARG A 176 5.77 9.56 -1.81
N ARG A 177 6.25 10.77 -1.56
CA ARG A 177 6.71 11.18 -0.24
C ARG A 177 5.55 11.45 0.71
N VAL A 178 5.77 11.10 1.98
CA VAL A 178 4.89 11.46 3.09
C VAL A 178 5.59 12.55 3.89
N PHE A 179 5.01 13.75 3.89
CA PHE A 179 5.54 14.90 4.61
C PHE A 179 4.83 15.07 5.94
N THR A 180 5.54 15.52 6.97
CA THR A 180 4.91 15.84 8.26
C THR A 180 4.83 17.35 8.39
N PHE A 181 3.61 17.87 8.53
CA PHE A 181 3.39 19.28 8.87
C PHE A 181 3.36 19.43 10.40
N ARG A 182 4.29 20.23 10.91
CA ARG A 182 4.41 20.59 12.33
C ARG A 182 4.43 22.10 12.46
N TRP A 183 3.72 22.61 13.46
CA TRP A 183 3.67 24.03 13.73
C TRP A 183 3.60 24.32 15.23
N GLY A 184 4.70 24.86 15.77
CA GLY A 184 4.82 25.23 17.18
C GLY A 184 4.88 26.74 17.38
N ARG A 185 4.49 27.19 18.59
CA ARG A 185 4.73 28.58 19.01
C ARG A 185 6.19 28.77 19.41
N GLN A 186 6.84 29.77 18.83
CA GLN A 186 8.18 30.20 19.21
C GLN A 186 8.05 31.18 20.40
N GLN A 187 8.64 30.86 21.54
CA GLN A 187 8.85 31.80 22.65
C GLN A 187 10.19 32.50 22.44
N LEU A 188 10.19 33.51 21.56
CA LEU A 188 11.35 34.32 21.23
C LEU A 188 11.02 35.80 21.42
N ASP A 189 12.06 36.62 21.50
CA ASP A 189 11.94 38.07 21.50
C ASP A 189 11.19 38.57 20.26
N PRO A 190 10.48 39.71 20.31
CA PRO A 190 9.56 40.13 19.26
C PRO A 190 10.16 40.19 17.85
N ILE A 191 11.42 40.66 17.73
CA ILE A 191 12.12 40.77 16.45
C ILE A 191 12.53 39.39 15.92
N GLU A 192 13.06 38.53 16.79
CA GLU A 192 13.47 37.18 16.44
C GLU A 192 12.26 36.31 16.06
N ARG A 193 11.13 36.51 16.76
CA ARG A 193 9.86 35.85 16.46
C ARG A 193 9.39 36.14 15.04
N ILE A 194 9.46 37.39 14.58
CA ILE A 194 9.04 37.75 13.20
C ILE A 194 9.90 37.00 12.18
N ARG A 195 11.22 36.96 12.38
CA ARG A 195 12.14 36.23 11.50
C ARG A 195 11.89 34.72 11.53
N ALA A 196 11.75 34.15 12.72
CA ALA A 196 11.49 32.73 12.91
C ALA A 196 10.18 32.29 12.27
N VAL A 197 9.09 33.04 12.47
CA VAL A 197 7.79 32.76 11.83
C VAL A 197 7.90 32.87 10.32
N SER A 198 8.56 33.91 9.79
CA SER A 198 8.74 34.08 8.34
C SER A 198 9.49 32.89 7.72
N ALA A 199 10.56 32.41 8.37
CA ALA A 199 11.30 31.23 7.94
C ALA A 199 10.45 29.95 8.03
N GLN A 200 9.64 29.80 9.07
CA GLN A 200 8.76 28.66 9.25
C GLN A 200 7.65 28.62 8.19
N VAL A 201 7.03 29.77 7.87
CA VAL A 201 6.05 29.90 6.77
C VAL A 201 6.70 29.49 5.44
N ALA A 202 7.92 29.96 5.16
CA ALA A 202 8.63 29.62 3.93
C ALA A 202 8.90 28.11 3.83
N SER A 203 9.31 27.48 4.93
CA SER A 203 9.54 26.03 5.02
C SER A 203 8.26 25.20 4.82
N VAL A 204 7.15 25.64 5.41
CA VAL A 204 5.84 24.99 5.23
C VAL A 204 5.37 25.11 3.78
N LYS A 205 5.49 26.31 3.20
CA LYS A 205 5.12 26.54 1.80
C LYS A 205 5.94 25.67 0.86
N SER A 206 7.26 25.60 1.04
CA SER A 206 8.12 24.75 0.20
C SER A 206 7.75 23.27 0.33
N THR A 207 7.48 22.81 1.56
CA THR A 207 7.02 21.44 1.84
C THR A 207 5.71 21.13 1.12
N MET A 208 4.71 22.03 1.18
CA MET A 208 3.43 21.85 0.50
C MET A 208 3.56 21.80 -1.02
N VAL A 209 4.41 22.68 -1.59
CA VAL A 209 4.69 22.69 -3.03
C VAL A 209 5.36 21.39 -3.46
N GLN A 210 6.35 20.92 -2.71
CA GLN A 210 7.01 19.63 -2.98
C GLN A 210 6.05 18.45 -2.86
N ALA A 211 5.14 18.49 -1.88
CA ALA A 211 4.11 17.47 -1.71
C ALA A 211 3.18 17.41 -2.92
N MET A 212 2.67 18.55 -3.40
CA MET A 212 1.82 18.58 -4.60
C MET A 212 2.58 18.12 -5.85
N ALA A 213 3.79 18.65 -6.07
CA ALA A 213 4.60 18.29 -7.24
C ALA A 213 4.91 16.79 -7.29
N GLY A 214 5.19 16.18 -6.14
CA GLY A 214 5.46 14.75 -6.00
C GLY A 214 4.22 13.87 -5.82
N ARG A 215 2.99 14.41 -5.94
CA ARG A 215 1.73 13.69 -5.62
C ARG A 215 1.77 13.00 -4.27
N GLY A 216 2.47 13.63 -3.33
CA GLY A 216 2.68 13.17 -1.97
C GLY A 216 1.52 13.51 -1.06
N VAL A 217 1.62 13.03 0.18
CA VAL A 217 0.60 13.25 1.22
C VAL A 217 1.25 13.99 2.38
N VAL A 218 0.55 14.97 2.94
CA VAL A 218 0.97 15.66 4.16
C VAL A 218 0.19 15.08 5.34
N ILE A 219 0.87 14.69 6.41
CA ILE A 219 0.24 14.27 7.66
C ILE A 219 0.49 15.30 8.77
N THR A 220 -0.52 15.56 9.60
CA THR A 220 -0.40 16.52 10.70
C THR A 220 -1.34 16.20 11.87
N ALA A 221 -1.14 16.90 12.99
CA ALA A 221 -2.01 16.86 14.15
C ALA A 221 -2.97 18.06 14.19
N PRO A 222 -4.16 17.91 14.77
CA PRO A 222 -5.10 19.01 14.96
C PRO A 222 -4.50 20.24 15.65
N LYS A 223 -3.58 20.03 16.61
CA LYS A 223 -2.91 21.13 17.32
C LYS A 223 -2.07 22.01 16.38
N ASP A 224 -1.42 21.41 15.39
CA ASP A 224 -0.49 22.08 14.49
C ASP A 224 -1.31 22.97 13.54
N VAL A 225 -2.40 22.41 12.99
CA VAL A 225 -3.37 23.16 12.17
C VAL A 225 -3.99 24.31 12.96
N LYS A 226 -4.45 24.05 14.19
CA LYS A 226 -5.06 25.08 15.05
C LYS A 226 -4.07 26.20 15.35
N THR A 227 -2.83 25.87 15.69
CA THR A 227 -1.82 26.88 16.04
C THR A 227 -1.44 27.72 14.83
N PHE A 228 -1.34 27.11 13.65
CA PHE A 228 -1.10 27.83 12.40
C PHE A 228 -2.24 28.80 12.06
N MET A 229 -3.49 28.36 12.17
CA MET A 229 -4.68 29.20 11.87
C MET A 229 -4.89 30.37 12.83
N LEU A 230 -4.36 30.30 14.06
CA LEU A 230 -4.52 31.35 15.07
C LEU A 230 -3.36 32.37 15.09
N GLN A 231 -2.30 32.16 14.31
CA GLN A 231 -1.13 33.04 14.26
C GLN A 231 -1.09 33.94 13.02
N HIS A 232 -2.13 33.86 12.19
CA HIS A 232 -2.43 34.76 11.08
C HIS A 232 -3.76 35.46 11.35
#